data_AF-A0A087S6V1-F1
#
_entry.id   AF-A0A087S6V1-F1
#
_cell.length_a   1.000
_cell.length_b   1.000
_cell.length_c   1.000
_cell.angle_alpha   90.00
_cell.angle_beta   90.00
_cell.angle_gamma   90.00
#
_symmetry.space_group_name_H-M   'P 1'
#
loop_
_entity.id
_entity.type
_entity.pdbx_description
1 polymer ?
#
loop_
_entity_poly.entity_id
_entity_poly.type
_entity_poly.pdbx_seq_one_letter_code
_entity_poly.pdbx_strand_id
1 'polypeptide(L)'
;MDSRIFYGVISLLIISAVPVFAQESLISVQTDDKNYDEGDTIVISGLVTTVVGETPVTLQLFTEGNLVDIAQITVAQDGTYSHTVIAEGPLWNKAGDYLVRVLYGEGNIAESEFSYTPKSEVVETTTNFEVDAGSHGTFDVEYTIKGGTVKDMIVDADIFALIVQIDSTDEGKIDLDLPREFIGAEKQDGKDDTFIVLIDGVEVPYQESVVHSDSRVITINFEQGDSDIEIIGTYIVPEFGTIAMMILLVGIMATVILTRNRFQIKI
;
A
#
# COMPACT_ATOMS: atom_id res chain seq x y z
N MET A 1 -7.86 -26.42 67.55
CA MET A 1 -7.63 -26.69 66.11
C MET A 1 -8.99 -26.72 65.46
N ASP A 2 -9.47 -25.55 65.03
CA ASP A 2 -10.79 -25.39 64.45
C ASP A 2 -10.68 -25.57 62.93
N SER A 3 -11.33 -26.60 62.38
CA SER A 3 -11.47 -26.79 60.92
C SER A 3 -12.88 -26.39 60.50
N ARG A 4 -13.00 -25.27 59.78
CA ARG A 4 -14.24 -24.82 59.15
C ARG A 4 -14.34 -25.45 57.76
N ILE A 5 -15.40 -26.23 57.53
CA ILE A 5 -15.73 -26.83 56.22
C ILE A 5 -16.51 -25.79 55.42
N PHE A 6 -16.00 -25.42 54.24
CA PHE A 6 -16.60 -24.44 53.33
C PHE A 6 -17.46 -25.18 52.30
N TYR A 7 -18.76 -24.90 52.27
CA TYR A 7 -19.67 -25.41 51.23
C TYR A 7 -19.65 -24.45 50.04
N GLY A 8 -19.14 -24.91 48.89
CA GLY A 8 -19.22 -24.17 47.62
C GLY A 8 -20.54 -24.46 46.91
N VAL A 9 -21.37 -23.43 46.72
CA VAL A 9 -22.58 -23.49 45.88
C VAL A 9 -22.16 -23.28 44.43
N ILE A 10 -22.39 -24.27 43.57
CA ILE A 10 -22.26 -24.14 42.11
C ILE A 10 -23.63 -23.69 41.56
N SER A 11 -23.70 -22.47 41.03
CA SER A 11 -24.84 -21.98 40.26
C SER A 11 -24.60 -22.22 38.77
N LEU A 12 -25.47 -23.02 38.15
CA LEU A 12 -25.44 -23.33 36.73
C LEU A 12 -26.16 -22.21 35.94
N LEU A 13 -25.39 -21.42 35.18
CA LEU A 13 -25.89 -20.36 34.30
C LEU A 13 -26.35 -20.98 32.98
N ILE A 14 -27.66 -21.04 32.74
CA ILE A 14 -28.23 -21.47 31.45
C ILE A 14 -28.23 -20.24 30.54
N ILE A 15 -27.33 -20.22 29.56
CA ILE A 15 -27.30 -19.19 28.51
C ILE A 15 -28.29 -19.64 27.43
N SER A 16 -29.52 -19.13 27.48
CA SER A 16 -30.46 -19.27 26.36
C SER A 16 -30.09 -18.24 25.28
N ALA A 17 -29.43 -18.70 24.22
CA ALA A 17 -29.23 -17.88 23.02
C ALA A 17 -30.59 -17.68 22.34
N VAL A 18 -31.12 -16.46 22.38
CA VAL A 18 -32.27 -16.07 21.55
C VAL A 18 -31.73 -15.80 20.16
N PRO A 19 -32.28 -16.40 19.09
CA PRO A 19 -31.89 -16.05 17.73
C PRO A 19 -32.28 -14.59 17.46
N VAL A 20 -31.29 -13.77 17.13
CA VAL A 20 -31.51 -12.42 16.59
C VAL A 20 -32.03 -12.61 15.17
N PHE A 21 -33.29 -12.28 14.92
CA PHE A 21 -33.80 -12.19 13.57
C PHE A 21 -33.22 -10.93 12.92
N ALA A 22 -32.38 -11.10 11.90
CA ALA A 22 -32.01 -10.01 11.00
C ALA A 22 -33.28 -9.55 10.28
N GLN A 23 -33.76 -8.34 10.57
CA GLN A 23 -34.81 -7.70 9.79
C GLN A 23 -34.21 -7.41 8.41
N GLU A 24 -34.78 -7.98 7.34
CA GLU A 24 -34.39 -7.60 5.98
C GLU A 24 -34.66 -6.10 5.81
N SER A 25 -33.60 -5.30 5.73
CA SER A 25 -33.71 -3.86 5.51
C SER A 25 -34.22 -3.61 4.10
N LEU A 26 -35.23 -2.76 3.95
CA LEU A 26 -35.80 -2.40 2.64
C LEU A 26 -34.80 -1.65 1.76
N ILE A 27 -33.79 -1.03 2.38
CA ILE A 27 -32.74 -0.25 1.74
C ILE A 27 -31.37 -0.67 2.27
N SER A 28 -30.36 -0.66 1.39
CA SER A 28 -28.95 -0.82 1.73
C SER A 28 -28.15 0.34 1.18
N VAL A 29 -27.04 0.69 1.84
CA VAL A 29 -26.07 1.66 1.31
C VAL A 29 -24.66 1.15 1.55
N GLN A 30 -23.77 1.44 0.61
CA GLN A 30 -22.34 1.25 0.71
C GLN A 30 -21.64 2.34 -0.11
N THR A 31 -20.34 2.46 0.11
CA THR A 31 -19.41 3.23 -0.71
C THR A 31 -18.55 2.27 -1.53
N ASP A 32 -17.89 2.76 -2.58
CA ASP A 32 -16.97 1.98 -3.41
C ASP A 32 -15.67 1.62 -2.66
N ASP A 33 -15.24 2.50 -1.76
CA ASP A 33 -14.16 2.27 -0.79
C ASP A 33 -14.56 2.66 0.65
N LYS A 34 -13.74 2.30 1.64
CA LYS A 34 -13.86 2.64 3.06
C LYS A 34 -12.91 3.74 3.50
N ASN A 35 -11.88 4.07 2.72
CA ASN A 35 -10.96 5.16 3.01
C ASN A 35 -10.90 6.11 1.81
N TYR A 36 -10.79 7.41 2.07
CA TYR A 36 -10.70 8.43 1.03
C TYR A 36 -9.75 9.54 1.43
N ASP A 37 -9.07 10.09 0.43
CA ASP A 37 -8.24 11.27 0.54
C ASP A 37 -8.90 12.51 -0.08
N GLU A 38 -8.35 13.68 0.25
CA GLU A 38 -8.79 14.95 -0.33
C GLU A 38 -8.69 14.96 -1.87
N GLY A 39 -9.86 15.12 -2.50
CA GLY A 39 -10.02 15.13 -3.96
C GLY A 39 -10.53 13.81 -4.53
N ASP A 40 -10.67 12.76 -3.73
CA ASP A 40 -11.22 11.49 -4.19
C ASP A 40 -12.70 11.61 -4.55
N THR A 41 -13.12 10.74 -5.45
CA THR A 41 -14.51 10.64 -5.90
C THR A 41 -15.17 9.47 -5.17
N ILE A 42 -16.06 9.78 -4.24
CA ILE A 42 -16.81 8.80 -3.45
C ILE A 42 -18.07 8.41 -4.23
N VAL A 43 -18.21 7.13 -4.57
CA VAL A 43 -19.40 6.56 -5.20
C VAL A 43 -20.26 5.86 -4.16
N ILE A 44 -21.32 6.55 -3.74
CA ILE A 44 -22.31 6.00 -2.84
C ILE A 44 -23.34 5.22 -3.66
N SER A 45 -23.60 3.97 -3.29
CA SER A 45 -24.53 3.11 -4.02
C SER A 45 -25.34 2.23 -3.08
N GLY A 46 -26.48 1.73 -3.58
CA GLY A 46 -27.37 0.91 -2.77
C GLY A 46 -28.51 0.29 -3.57
N LEU A 47 -29.31 -0.48 -2.85
CA LEU A 47 -30.48 -1.18 -3.38
C LEU A 47 -31.70 -0.87 -2.52
N VAL A 48 -32.84 -0.63 -3.18
CA VAL A 48 -34.17 -0.65 -2.57
C VAL A 48 -34.88 -1.91 -3.03
N THR A 49 -35.22 -2.81 -2.11
CA THR A 49 -35.78 -4.13 -2.45
C THR A 49 -37.21 -4.06 -2.98
N THR A 50 -38.01 -3.08 -2.55
CA THR A 50 -39.36 -2.83 -3.09
C THR A 50 -39.55 -1.36 -3.43
N VAL A 51 -39.50 -1.04 -4.73
CA VAL A 51 -39.68 0.31 -5.23
C VAL A 51 -41.17 0.70 -5.23
N VAL A 52 -41.52 1.80 -4.57
CA VAL A 52 -42.88 2.32 -4.46
C VAL A 52 -43.00 3.62 -5.26
N GLY A 53 -43.58 3.53 -6.46
CA GLY A 53 -43.82 4.69 -7.33
C GLY A 53 -42.53 5.42 -7.69
N GLU A 54 -42.56 6.75 -7.62
CA GLU A 54 -41.40 7.64 -7.87
C GLU A 54 -40.77 8.12 -6.55
N THR A 55 -40.94 7.37 -5.46
CA THR A 55 -40.35 7.73 -4.15
C THR A 55 -38.82 7.81 -4.27
N PRO A 56 -38.17 8.95 -3.98
CA PRO A 56 -36.72 9.05 -4.04
C PRO A 56 -36.05 8.52 -2.76
N VAL A 57 -34.77 8.16 -2.86
CA VAL A 57 -33.90 7.99 -1.70
C VAL A 57 -33.37 9.36 -1.29
N THR A 58 -33.50 9.70 0.00
CA THR A 58 -32.82 10.87 0.57
C THR A 58 -31.50 10.43 1.16
N LEU A 59 -30.39 10.94 0.63
CA LEU A 59 -29.04 10.73 1.12
C LEU A 59 -28.61 11.92 1.96
N GLN A 60 -27.99 11.64 3.10
CA GLN A 60 -27.38 12.63 3.98
C GLN A 60 -25.99 12.15 4.36
N LEU A 61 -24.97 12.98 4.15
CA LEU A 61 -23.60 12.72 4.54
C LEU A 61 -23.27 13.55 5.78
N PHE A 62 -22.71 12.93 6.81
CA PHE A 62 -22.37 13.59 8.08
C PHE A 62 -20.91 13.39 8.46
N THR A 63 -20.33 14.36 9.17
CA THR A 63 -19.06 14.24 9.91
C THR A 63 -19.16 14.96 11.24
N GLU A 64 -18.73 14.33 12.34
CA GLU A 64 -18.86 14.87 13.72
C GLU A 64 -20.29 15.41 14.06
N GLY A 65 -21.33 14.85 13.44
CA GLY A 65 -22.73 15.30 13.59
C GLY A 65 -23.13 16.52 12.73
N ASN A 66 -22.21 17.09 11.94
CA ASN A 66 -22.49 18.15 10.97
C ASN A 66 -22.87 17.56 9.62
N LEU A 67 -23.86 18.17 8.95
CA LEU A 67 -24.26 17.77 7.60
C LEU A 67 -23.25 18.31 6.59
N VAL A 68 -22.64 17.40 5.83
CA VAL A 68 -21.68 17.68 4.76
C VAL A 68 -22.39 17.83 3.42
N ASP A 69 -23.28 16.89 3.12
CA ASP A 69 -24.03 16.86 1.85
C ASP A 69 -25.43 16.27 2.03
N ILE A 70 -26.35 16.65 1.15
CA ILE A 70 -27.71 16.13 1.10
C ILE A 70 -28.22 16.06 -0.34
N ALA A 71 -28.71 14.90 -0.74
CA ALA A 71 -29.21 14.66 -2.08
C ALA A 71 -30.53 13.87 -2.08
N GLN A 72 -31.36 14.09 -3.10
CA GLN A 72 -32.50 13.25 -3.41
C GLN A 72 -32.21 12.49 -4.71
N ILE A 73 -32.27 11.16 -4.64
CA ILE A 73 -31.83 10.27 -5.71
C ILE A 73 -33.05 9.51 -6.22
N THR A 74 -33.25 9.53 -7.53
CA THR A 74 -34.29 8.72 -8.17
C THR A 74 -33.85 7.26 -8.20
N VAL A 75 -34.72 6.35 -7.76
CA VAL A 75 -34.44 4.91 -7.76
C VAL A 75 -34.76 4.33 -9.13
N ALA A 76 -33.85 3.51 -9.67
CA ALA A 76 -34.07 2.82 -10.92
C ALA A 76 -35.14 1.71 -10.78
N GLN A 77 -35.65 1.22 -11.91
CA GLN A 77 -36.70 0.18 -11.91
C GLN A 77 -36.25 -1.16 -11.31
N ASP A 78 -34.93 -1.41 -11.31
CA ASP A 78 -34.33 -2.59 -10.69
C ASP A 78 -34.00 -2.38 -9.19
N GLY A 79 -34.38 -1.23 -8.63
CA GLY A 79 -34.14 -0.89 -7.23
C GLY A 79 -32.79 -0.26 -6.96
N THR A 80 -31.90 -0.16 -7.95
CA THR A 80 -30.56 0.43 -7.75
C THR A 80 -30.61 1.95 -7.68
N TYR A 81 -29.67 2.52 -6.94
CA TYR A 81 -29.42 3.96 -6.94
C TYR A 81 -27.94 4.24 -6.69
N SER A 82 -27.47 5.39 -7.14
CA SER A 82 -26.10 5.85 -6.90
C SER A 82 -26.03 7.37 -6.85
N HIS A 83 -25.06 7.89 -6.11
CA HIS A 83 -24.72 9.29 -6.01
C HIS A 83 -23.22 9.45 -5.84
N THR A 84 -22.65 10.50 -6.41
CA THR A 84 -21.22 10.75 -6.39
C THR A 84 -20.93 12.05 -5.67
N VAL A 85 -19.97 12.02 -4.75
CA VAL A 85 -19.49 13.18 -4.00
C VAL A 85 -17.98 13.28 -4.19
N ILE A 86 -17.47 14.49 -4.40
CA ILE A 86 -16.02 14.73 -4.40
C ILE A 86 -15.63 15.15 -2.99
N ALA A 87 -14.63 14.48 -2.41
CA ALA A 87 -14.10 14.74 -1.07
C ALA A 87 -13.26 16.02 -1.03
N GLU A 88 -13.85 17.15 -1.43
CA GLU A 88 -13.20 18.44 -1.57
C GLU A 88 -14.11 19.59 -1.08
N GLY A 89 -13.51 20.60 -0.47
CA GLY A 89 -14.18 21.85 -0.10
C GLY A 89 -14.12 22.16 1.40
N PRO A 90 -14.81 23.22 1.85
CA PRO A 90 -14.64 23.75 3.20
C PRO A 90 -15.16 22.83 4.31
N LEU A 91 -15.99 21.84 3.97
CA LEU A 91 -16.51 20.83 4.90
C LEU A 91 -15.63 19.57 4.97
N TRP A 92 -14.61 19.47 4.10
CA TRP A 92 -13.68 18.34 3.98
C TRP A 92 -12.29 18.71 4.52
N ASN A 93 -12.23 19.25 5.72
CA ASN A 93 -11.01 19.89 6.26
C ASN A 93 -10.44 19.22 7.52
N LYS A 94 -11.00 18.09 7.93
CA LYS A 94 -10.55 17.30 9.09
C LYS A 94 -10.60 15.83 8.76
N ALA A 95 -9.60 15.08 9.23
CA ALA A 95 -9.66 13.63 9.19
C ALA A 95 -10.74 13.09 10.12
N GLY A 96 -11.27 11.92 9.80
CA GLY A 96 -12.15 11.17 10.67
C GLY A 96 -13.21 10.38 9.92
N ASP A 97 -14.17 9.85 10.69
CA ASP A 97 -15.24 9.01 10.16
C ASP A 97 -16.40 9.86 9.64
N TYR A 98 -16.87 9.49 8.45
CA TYR A 98 -18.01 10.09 7.78
C TYR A 98 -19.12 9.04 7.70
N LEU A 99 -20.34 9.47 7.98
CA LEU A 99 -21.52 8.63 8.00
C LEU A 99 -22.42 8.98 6.83
N VAL A 100 -22.58 8.04 5.90
CA VAL A 100 -23.61 8.07 4.88
C VAL A 100 -24.89 7.50 5.48
N ARG A 101 -25.95 8.30 5.54
CA ARG A 101 -27.30 7.86 5.90
C ARG A 101 -28.22 7.99 4.71
N VAL A 102 -28.93 6.93 4.39
CA VAL A 102 -29.99 6.94 3.36
C VAL A 102 -31.34 6.65 3.99
N LEU A 103 -32.37 7.34 3.49
CA LEU A 103 -33.75 7.16 3.90
C LEU A 103 -34.63 6.91 2.69
N TYR A 104 -35.51 5.92 2.79
CA TYR A 104 -36.48 5.59 1.74
C TYR A 104 -37.91 5.45 2.30
N GLY A 105 -38.82 6.31 1.85
CA GLY A 105 -40.18 6.34 2.37
C GLY A 105 -40.23 6.60 3.89
N GLU A 106 -41.17 5.94 4.58
CA GLU A 106 -41.37 6.13 6.02
C GLU A 106 -40.59 5.08 6.83
N GLY A 107 -39.50 5.51 7.48
CA GLY A 107 -38.80 4.72 8.50
C GLY A 107 -37.75 3.71 8.00
N ASN A 108 -37.53 3.58 6.68
CA ASN A 108 -36.46 2.71 6.17
C ASN A 108 -35.16 3.51 6.11
N ILE A 109 -34.19 3.12 6.94
CA ILE A 109 -32.90 3.79 7.08
C ILE A 109 -31.81 2.74 6.90
N ALA A 110 -30.77 3.10 6.14
CA ALA A 110 -29.51 2.38 6.13
C ALA A 110 -28.35 3.36 6.29
N GLU A 111 -27.26 2.87 6.85
CA GLU A 111 -26.08 3.66 7.16
C GLU A 111 -24.82 2.91 6.70
N SER A 112 -23.82 3.66 6.23
CA SER A 112 -22.48 3.19 5.92
C SER A 112 -21.47 4.22 6.41
N GLU A 113 -20.33 3.75 6.88
CA GLU A 113 -19.24 4.59 7.37
C GLU A 113 -18.01 4.42 6.48
N PHE A 114 -17.25 5.50 6.32
CA PHE A 114 -15.94 5.52 5.69
C PHE A 114 -15.05 6.53 6.41
N SER A 115 -13.73 6.38 6.33
CA SER A 115 -12.78 7.33 6.88
C SER A 115 -12.26 8.26 5.78
N TYR A 116 -12.01 9.52 6.14
CA TYR A 116 -11.48 10.54 5.24
C TYR A 116 -10.22 11.16 5.83
N THR A 117 -9.23 11.47 4.98
CA THR A 117 -8.00 12.16 5.36
C THR A 117 -7.75 13.40 4.47
N PRO A 118 -7.74 14.63 5.01
CA PRO A 118 -7.38 15.81 4.25
C PRO A 118 -5.88 15.83 3.95
N LYS A 119 -5.45 16.46 2.85
CA LYS A 119 -4.02 16.55 2.47
C LYS A 119 -3.15 17.16 3.56
N SER A 120 -3.72 18.05 4.37
CA SER A 120 -3.02 18.70 5.48
C SER A 120 -2.69 17.77 6.66
N GLU A 121 -3.39 16.65 6.79
CA GLU A 121 -3.21 15.68 7.88
C GLU A 121 -2.63 14.35 7.40
N VAL A 122 -2.23 14.27 6.12
CA VAL A 122 -1.51 13.11 5.58
C VAL A 122 -0.19 12.97 6.34
N VAL A 123 -0.07 11.89 7.12
CA VAL A 123 1.17 11.51 7.78
C VAL A 123 1.99 10.67 6.81
N GLU A 124 2.83 11.33 6.01
CA GLU A 124 3.89 10.63 5.29
C GLU A 124 5.11 10.46 6.23
N THR A 125 5.72 9.29 6.20
CA THR A 125 6.99 9.05 6.90
C THR A 125 8.12 9.07 5.90
N THR A 126 8.96 10.10 5.96
CA THR A 126 10.20 10.18 5.17
C THR A 126 11.40 9.87 6.06
N THR A 127 12.18 8.86 5.69
CA THR A 127 13.43 8.50 6.37
C THR A 127 14.36 7.74 5.43
N ASN A 128 15.61 7.55 5.86
CA ASN A 128 16.55 6.66 5.21
C ASN A 128 16.50 5.29 5.86
N PHE A 129 16.56 4.23 5.05
CA PHE A 129 16.78 2.86 5.49
C PHE A 129 18.20 2.42 5.11
N GLU A 130 19.00 2.02 6.08
CA GLU A 130 20.35 1.47 5.83
C GLU A 130 20.21 -0.01 5.43
N VAL A 131 20.39 -0.29 4.14
CA VAL A 131 20.28 -1.63 3.55
C VAL A 131 21.62 -2.36 3.66
N ASP A 132 21.61 -3.59 4.17
CA ASP A 132 22.79 -4.46 4.21
C ASP A 132 23.02 -5.13 2.84
N ALA A 133 24.16 -4.80 2.21
CA ALA A 133 24.61 -5.41 0.96
C ALA A 133 25.68 -6.50 1.17
N GLY A 134 25.74 -7.09 2.36
CA GLY A 134 26.63 -8.19 2.71
C GLY A 134 28.10 -7.79 2.65
N SER A 135 28.90 -8.49 1.82
CA SER A 135 30.34 -8.22 1.71
C SER A 135 30.68 -6.86 1.09
N HIS A 136 29.66 -6.13 0.62
CA HIS A 136 29.81 -4.86 -0.08
C HIS A 136 29.47 -3.65 0.79
N GLY A 137 29.24 -3.87 2.07
CA GLY A 137 28.92 -2.83 3.03
C GLY A 137 27.42 -2.57 3.09
N THR A 138 27.06 -1.34 3.38
CA THR A 138 25.66 -0.90 3.48
C THR A 138 25.44 0.32 2.60
N PHE A 139 24.18 0.56 2.23
CA PHE A 139 23.78 1.75 1.49
C PHE A 139 22.44 2.26 1.97
N ASP A 140 22.24 3.57 1.88
CA ASP A 140 21.00 4.20 2.30
C ASP A 140 20.01 4.29 1.13
N VAL A 141 18.76 3.91 1.41
CA VAL A 141 17.62 4.17 0.53
C VAL A 141 16.71 5.17 1.24
N GLU A 142 16.60 6.39 0.71
CA GLU A 142 15.60 7.33 1.17
C GLU A 142 14.23 6.88 0.68
N TYR A 143 13.25 6.86 1.57
CA TYR A 143 11.87 6.52 1.21
C TYR A 143 10.87 7.47 1.88
N THR A 144 9.73 7.64 1.23
CA THR A 144 8.54 8.28 1.80
C THR A 144 7.37 7.32 1.68
N ILE A 145 6.77 6.92 2.80
CA ILE A 145 5.63 6.00 2.81
C ILE A 145 4.38 6.63 3.43
N LYS A 146 3.23 6.36 2.83
CA LYS A 146 1.88 6.63 3.32
C LYS A 146 1.07 5.34 3.31
N GLY A 147 0.17 5.14 4.28
CA GLY A 147 -0.72 3.97 4.33
C GLY A 147 -0.08 2.75 5.00
N GLY A 148 1.21 2.85 5.37
CA GLY A 148 1.93 1.77 6.03
C GLY A 148 3.25 2.19 6.63
N THR A 149 4.02 1.20 7.07
CA THR A 149 5.38 1.38 7.60
C THR A 149 6.34 0.40 6.95
N VAL A 150 7.58 0.82 6.67
CA VAL A 150 8.62 -0.09 6.20
C VAL A 150 9.18 -0.86 7.40
N LYS A 151 9.24 -2.19 7.30
CA LYS A 151 9.82 -3.10 8.30
C LYS A 151 11.28 -3.40 8.00
N ASP A 152 11.57 -3.73 6.74
CA ASP A 152 12.90 -4.14 6.31
C ASP A 152 13.12 -3.84 4.82
N MET A 153 14.38 -3.77 4.42
CA MET A 153 14.79 -3.74 3.02
C MET A 153 15.93 -4.74 2.83
N ILE A 154 15.73 -5.72 1.95
CA ILE A 154 16.60 -6.87 1.79
C ILE A 154 17.11 -6.93 0.35
N VAL A 155 18.42 -7.10 0.18
CA VAL A 155 19.03 -7.38 -1.11
C VAL A 155 18.90 -8.86 -1.45
N ASP A 156 18.24 -9.17 -2.56
CA ASP A 156 18.28 -10.50 -3.19
C ASP A 156 19.11 -10.44 -4.48
N ALA A 157 20.36 -10.89 -4.37
CA ALA A 157 21.31 -10.92 -5.47
C ALA A 157 21.04 -12.04 -6.50
N ASP A 158 20.25 -13.07 -6.16
CA ASP A 158 19.96 -14.18 -7.07
C ASP A 158 18.95 -13.77 -8.15
N ILE A 159 18.05 -12.85 -7.82
CA ILE A 159 17.04 -12.29 -8.73
C ILE A 159 17.26 -10.80 -9.08
N PHE A 160 18.36 -10.21 -8.62
CA PHE A 160 18.67 -8.79 -8.80
C PHE A 160 17.60 -7.84 -8.27
N ALA A 161 17.06 -8.14 -7.08
CA ALA A 161 15.93 -7.43 -6.50
C ALA A 161 16.25 -6.77 -5.16
N LEU A 162 15.68 -5.60 -4.92
CA LEU A 162 15.49 -5.05 -3.58
C LEU A 162 14.09 -5.43 -3.11
N ILE A 163 13.99 -6.15 -2.00
CA ILE A 163 12.72 -6.54 -1.39
C ILE A 163 12.44 -5.58 -0.25
N VAL A 164 11.38 -4.77 -0.37
CA VAL A 164 10.92 -3.85 0.66
C VAL A 164 9.74 -4.50 1.38
N GLN A 165 9.95 -4.85 2.66
CA GLN A 165 8.90 -5.42 3.50
C GLN A 165 8.14 -4.30 4.21
N ILE A 166 6.82 -4.30 4.09
CA ILE A 166 5.94 -3.28 4.68
C ILE A 166 4.90 -3.86 5.64
N ASP A 167 4.37 -3.01 6.53
CA ASP A 167 3.07 -3.17 7.19
C ASP A 167 2.09 -2.21 6.53
N SER A 168 1.24 -2.67 5.62
CA SER A 168 0.20 -1.86 4.98
C SER A 168 -1.08 -1.90 5.82
N THR A 169 -1.25 -0.91 6.68
CA THR A 169 -2.46 -0.78 7.50
C THR A 169 -3.63 -0.19 6.73
N ASP A 170 -3.36 0.43 5.59
CA ASP A 170 -4.31 1.03 4.67
C ASP A 170 -3.76 0.96 3.24
N GLU A 171 -4.57 1.29 2.24
CA GLU A 171 -4.05 1.60 0.91
C GLU A 171 -3.11 2.82 0.97
N GLY A 172 -2.12 2.84 0.08
CA GLY A 172 -1.05 3.79 0.20
C GLY A 172 -0.10 3.81 -0.97
N LYS A 173 1.00 4.51 -0.74
CA LYS A 173 2.10 4.60 -1.70
C LYS A 173 3.43 4.66 -0.99
N ILE A 174 4.45 4.18 -1.66
CA ILE A 174 5.85 4.33 -1.26
C ILE A 174 6.64 4.98 -2.39
N ASP A 175 7.33 6.07 -2.07
CA ASP A 175 8.34 6.70 -2.90
C ASP A 175 9.71 6.18 -2.45
N LEU A 176 10.53 5.67 -3.37
CA LEU A 176 11.86 5.11 -3.12
C LEU A 176 12.90 5.85 -3.97
N ASP A 177 13.92 6.43 -3.35
CA ASP A 177 15.10 6.97 -4.03
C ASP A 177 16.18 5.89 -4.14
N LEU A 178 16.26 5.27 -5.31
CA LEU A 178 17.12 4.12 -5.57
C LEU A 178 18.49 4.57 -6.10
N PRO A 179 19.59 4.37 -5.35
CA PRO A 179 20.90 4.79 -5.81
C PRO A 179 21.42 3.88 -6.93
N ARG A 180 21.78 4.47 -8.07
CA ARG A 180 22.27 3.75 -9.26
C ARG A 180 23.56 2.97 -9.00
N GLU A 181 24.36 3.36 -8.03
CA GLU A 181 25.56 2.60 -7.62
C GLU A 181 25.20 1.19 -7.10
N PHE A 182 24.01 1.06 -6.51
CA PHE A 182 23.59 -0.13 -5.79
C PHE A 182 22.49 -0.91 -6.50
N ILE A 183 21.58 -0.25 -7.20
CA ILE A 183 20.50 -0.90 -7.93
C ILE A 183 20.19 -0.13 -9.21
N GLY A 184 19.98 -0.86 -10.30
CA GLY A 184 19.60 -0.21 -11.56
C GLY A 184 19.06 -1.19 -12.59
N ALA A 185 18.29 -0.62 -13.52
CA ALA A 185 17.84 -1.28 -14.73
C ALA A 185 18.46 -0.55 -15.92
N GLU A 186 19.40 -1.20 -16.60
CA GLU A 186 20.17 -0.62 -17.70
C GLU A 186 20.27 -1.58 -18.89
N LYS A 187 20.20 -1.02 -20.10
CA LYS A 187 20.46 -1.73 -21.36
C LYS A 187 21.96 -1.92 -21.57
N GLN A 188 22.31 -2.78 -22.52
CA GLN A 188 23.71 -3.01 -22.91
C GLN A 188 24.45 -1.74 -23.40
N ASP A 189 23.72 -0.69 -23.78
CA ASP A 189 24.29 0.60 -24.18
C ASP A 189 24.41 1.61 -23.01
N GLY A 190 24.16 1.17 -21.77
CA GLY A 190 24.25 1.98 -20.55
C GLY A 190 23.13 3.01 -20.39
N LYS A 191 22.03 2.86 -21.15
CA LYS A 191 20.83 3.66 -20.97
C LYS A 191 19.85 2.98 -20.04
N ASP A 192 19.06 3.78 -19.35
CA ASP A 192 18.01 3.29 -18.46
C ASP A 192 17.03 2.35 -19.19
N ASP A 193 16.71 1.28 -18.50
CA ASP A 193 15.59 0.38 -18.77
C ASP A 193 14.56 0.45 -17.64
N THR A 194 13.44 -0.24 -17.82
CA THR A 194 12.39 -0.32 -16.81
C THR A 194 12.74 -1.34 -15.72
N PHE A 195 12.44 -1.00 -14.48
CA PHE A 195 12.37 -2.00 -13.41
C PHE A 195 11.16 -2.90 -13.62
N ILE A 196 11.19 -4.10 -13.05
CA ILE A 196 10.00 -4.92 -12.85
C ILE A 196 9.65 -4.80 -11.37
N VAL A 197 8.42 -4.38 -11.07
CA VAL A 197 7.94 -4.22 -9.69
C VAL A 197 6.85 -5.24 -9.42
N LEU A 198 7.03 -6.04 -8.38
CA LEU A 198 6.05 -7.01 -7.93
C LEU A 198 5.56 -6.64 -6.52
N ILE A 199 4.27 -6.86 -6.24
CA ILE A 199 3.71 -6.84 -4.89
C ILE A 199 3.18 -8.24 -4.60
N ASP A 200 3.69 -8.88 -3.54
CA ASP A 200 3.36 -10.25 -3.15
C ASP A 200 3.43 -11.25 -4.35
N GLY A 201 4.40 -11.03 -5.24
CA GLY A 201 4.64 -11.84 -6.44
C GLY A 201 3.78 -11.51 -7.68
N VAL A 202 2.95 -10.47 -7.63
CA VAL A 202 2.14 -9.99 -8.77
C VAL A 202 2.73 -8.71 -9.33
N GLU A 203 2.92 -8.64 -10.66
CA GLU A 203 3.47 -7.45 -11.32
C GLU A 203 2.49 -6.27 -11.26
N VAL A 204 3.00 -5.11 -10.84
CA VAL A 204 2.24 -3.87 -10.69
C VAL A 204 2.91 -2.71 -11.46
N PRO A 205 2.14 -1.71 -11.91
CA PRO A 205 2.71 -0.51 -12.48
C PRO A 205 3.37 0.35 -11.40
N TYR A 206 4.40 1.10 -11.78
CA TYR A 206 5.03 2.14 -10.95
C TYR A 206 5.17 3.44 -11.75
N GLN A 207 5.35 4.56 -11.05
CA GLN A 207 5.66 5.85 -11.67
C GLN A 207 7.12 6.20 -11.41
N GLU A 208 7.79 6.78 -12.40
CA GLU A 208 9.15 7.30 -12.25
C GLU A 208 9.09 8.83 -12.21
N SER A 209 9.33 9.39 -11.02
CA SER A 209 9.08 10.79 -10.73
C SER A 209 10.27 11.67 -11.10
N VAL A 210 11.48 11.23 -10.74
CA VAL A 210 12.71 11.98 -11.00
C VAL A 210 13.85 11.03 -11.33
N VAL A 211 14.55 11.34 -12.43
CA VAL A 211 15.75 10.62 -12.85
C VAL A 211 16.94 11.52 -12.60
N HIS A 212 17.75 11.16 -11.60
CA HIS A 212 19.03 11.80 -11.33
C HIS A 212 20.16 11.03 -12.02
N SER A 213 21.34 11.64 -12.08
CA SER A 213 22.54 10.99 -12.63
C SER A 213 23.03 9.82 -11.77
N ASP A 214 22.70 9.86 -10.48
CA ASP A 214 23.18 9.02 -9.41
C ASP A 214 22.07 8.21 -8.73
N SER A 215 20.80 8.57 -8.94
CA SER A 215 19.66 7.82 -8.40
C SER A 215 18.42 7.85 -9.32
N ARG A 216 17.44 7.02 -9.00
CA ARG A 216 16.13 6.96 -9.67
C ARG A 216 15.04 6.92 -8.61
N VAL A 217 14.11 7.88 -8.66
CA VAL A 217 12.99 7.95 -7.73
C VAL A 217 11.77 7.28 -8.34
N ILE A 218 11.29 6.20 -7.74
CA ILE A 218 10.08 5.48 -8.16
C ILE A 218 8.99 5.55 -7.10
N THR A 219 7.74 5.61 -7.56
CA THR A 219 6.53 5.63 -6.73
C THR A 219 5.70 4.39 -7.02
N ILE A 220 5.36 3.63 -5.99
CA ILE A 220 4.60 2.38 -6.08
C ILE A 220 3.38 2.50 -5.16
N ASN A 221 2.18 2.27 -5.69
CA ASN A 221 0.96 2.19 -4.90
C ASN A 221 0.77 0.76 -4.38
N PHE A 222 0.21 0.61 -3.19
CA PHE A 222 -0.11 -0.67 -2.56
C PHE A 222 -1.48 -0.62 -1.88
N GLU A 223 -2.09 -1.78 -1.67
CA GLU A 223 -3.36 -1.96 -0.98
C GLU A 223 -3.15 -2.39 0.49
N GLN A 224 -4.20 -2.30 1.30
CA GLN A 224 -4.18 -2.81 2.67
C GLN A 224 -3.92 -4.33 2.69
N GLY A 225 -2.91 -4.75 3.44
CA GLY A 225 -2.52 -6.15 3.61
C GLY A 225 -1.36 -6.61 2.73
N ASP A 226 -0.96 -5.82 1.73
CA ASP A 226 0.24 -6.07 0.92
C ASP A 226 1.51 -6.05 1.78
N SER A 227 2.44 -6.97 1.54
CA SER A 227 3.57 -7.20 2.44
C SER A 227 4.95 -7.04 1.83
N ASP A 228 5.18 -7.61 0.65
CA ASP A 228 6.49 -7.65 0.00
C ASP A 228 6.44 -6.91 -1.33
N ILE A 229 7.20 -5.80 -1.43
CA ILE A 229 7.40 -5.08 -2.68
C ILE A 229 8.78 -5.44 -3.23
N GLU A 230 8.82 -6.13 -4.37
CA GLU A 230 10.06 -6.55 -5.02
C GLU A 230 10.38 -5.62 -6.20
N ILE A 231 11.53 -4.93 -6.13
CA ILE A 231 12.03 -4.06 -7.20
C ILE A 231 13.18 -4.77 -7.90
N ILE A 232 12.90 -5.35 -9.07
CA ILE A 232 13.84 -6.14 -9.86
C ILE A 232 14.48 -5.24 -10.92
N GLY A 233 15.81 -5.16 -10.85
CA GLY A 233 16.64 -4.46 -11.82
C GLY A 233 17.39 -5.40 -12.77
N THR A 234 18.34 -4.83 -13.49
CA THR A 234 19.38 -5.59 -14.20
C THR A 234 20.58 -5.93 -13.31
N TYR A 235 20.70 -5.23 -12.18
CA TYR A 235 21.67 -5.49 -11.13
C TYR A 235 21.16 -4.96 -9.78
N ILE A 236 21.60 -5.59 -8.71
CA ILE A 236 21.62 -5.05 -7.34
C ILE A 236 22.98 -5.40 -6.71
N VAL A 237 23.43 -4.61 -5.74
CA VAL A 237 24.76 -4.61 -5.13
C VAL A 237 25.47 -5.98 -5.15
N PRO A 238 26.73 -6.03 -5.62
CA PRO A 238 27.33 -5.35 -6.75
C PRO A 238 28.25 -6.28 -7.57
N GLU A 239 28.83 -5.64 -8.57
CA GLU A 239 29.51 -6.17 -9.73
C GLU A 239 30.93 -6.69 -9.44
N PHE A 240 31.14 -8.01 -9.55
CA PHE A 240 32.49 -8.56 -9.81
C PHE A 240 33.00 -8.20 -11.22
N GLY A 241 32.25 -7.46 -12.03
CA GLY A 241 32.61 -7.11 -13.39
C GLY A 241 33.90 -6.29 -13.47
N THR A 242 33.89 -5.04 -13.03
CA THR A 242 35.00 -4.13 -13.32
C THR A 242 36.25 -4.44 -12.49
N ILE A 243 36.13 -4.65 -11.17
CA ILE A 243 37.29 -4.92 -10.31
C ILE A 243 37.84 -6.33 -10.55
N ALA A 244 37.00 -7.36 -10.64
CA ALA A 244 37.53 -8.70 -10.92
C ALA A 244 38.02 -8.82 -12.37
N MET A 245 37.42 -8.16 -13.37
CA MET A 245 38.01 -8.07 -14.71
C MET A 245 39.31 -7.27 -14.71
N MET A 246 39.45 -6.19 -13.93
CA MET A 246 40.72 -5.46 -13.80
C MET A 246 41.80 -6.32 -13.14
N ILE A 247 41.49 -7.04 -12.05
CA ILE A 247 42.41 -7.97 -11.39
C ILE A 247 42.78 -9.12 -12.36
N LEU A 248 41.80 -9.66 -13.09
CA LEU A 248 42.00 -10.69 -14.11
C LEU A 248 42.89 -10.18 -15.25
N LEU A 249 42.65 -8.97 -15.76
CA LEU A 249 43.46 -8.32 -16.80
C LEU A 249 44.89 -8.10 -16.32
N VAL A 250 45.07 -7.57 -15.11
CA VAL A 250 46.40 -7.38 -14.50
C VAL A 250 47.09 -8.73 -14.32
N GLY A 251 46.38 -9.77 -13.89
CA GLY A 251 46.89 -11.14 -13.76
C GLY A 251 47.31 -11.76 -15.10
N ILE A 252 46.48 -11.61 -16.14
CA ILE A 252 46.80 -12.05 -17.50
C ILE A 252 48.03 -11.29 -18.04
N MET A 253 48.10 -9.97 -17.84
CA MET A 253 49.24 -9.16 -18.26
C MET A 253 50.53 -9.56 -17.54
N ALA A 254 50.47 -9.78 -16.22
CA ALA A 254 51.61 -10.23 -15.44
C ALA A 254 52.11 -11.61 -15.87
N THR A 255 51.20 -12.56 -16.10
CA THR A 255 51.54 -13.91 -16.57
C THR A 255 52.14 -13.89 -17.98
N VAL A 256 51.61 -13.07 -18.90
CA VAL A 256 52.18 -12.88 -20.26
C VAL A 256 53.59 -12.30 -20.18
N ILE A 257 53.83 -11.27 -19.37
CA ILE A 257 55.16 -10.65 -19.21
C ILE A 257 56.17 -11.65 -18.63
N LEU A 258 55.80 -12.37 -17.56
CA LEU A 258 56.67 -13.37 -16.93
C LEU A 258 56.99 -14.53 -17.88
N THR A 259 56.00 -14.99 -18.65
CA THR A 259 56.18 -16.08 -19.62
C THR A 259 57.09 -15.64 -20.75
N ARG A 260 56.92 -14.43 -21.30
CA ARG A 260 57.78 -13.87 -22.35
C ARG A 260 59.25 -13.75 -21.89
N ASN A 261 59.48 -13.39 -20.63
CA ASN A 261 60.84 -13.21 -20.10
C ASN A 261 61.58 -14.54 -19.86
N ARG A 262 60.86 -15.64 -19.58
CA ARG A 262 61.47 -16.97 -19.40
C ARG A 262 61.95 -17.62 -20.70
N PHE A 263 61.35 -17.27 -21.85
CA PHE A 263 61.79 -17.78 -23.17
C PHE A 263 63.01 -17.04 -23.76
N GLN A 264 63.56 -16.04 -23.06
CA GLN A 264 64.81 -15.36 -23.46
C GLN A 264 66.07 -15.88 -22.74
N ILE A 265 65.98 -16.98 -21.99
CA ILE A 265 67.16 -17.68 -21.48
C ILE A 265 67.83 -18.39 -22.66
N LYS A 266 68.82 -17.72 -23.27
CA LYS A 266 69.70 -18.30 -24.28
C LYS A 266 70.44 -19.50 -23.66
N ILE A 267 70.34 -20.65 -24.31
CA ILE A 267 71.33 -21.75 -24.22
C ILE A 267 72.61 -21.28 -24.92
#